data_AF-A0A2E0XEL7-F1
#
_entry.id   AF-A0A2E0XEL7-F1
#
_cell.length_a   1.000
_cell.length_b   1.000
_cell.length_c   1.000
_cell.angle_alpha   90.00
_cell.angle_beta   90.00
_cell.angle_gamma   90.00
#
_symmetry.space_group_name_H-M   'P 1'
#
loop_
_entity.id
_entity.type
_entity.pdbx_description
1 polymer ?
#
loop_
_entity_poly.entity_id
_entity_poly.type
_entity_poly.pdbx_seq_one_letter_code
_entity_poly.pdbx_strand_id
1 'polypeptide(L)'
;MPWSDYNRWYEKHYITPEVNIYGAMTMGVPLFLFGTSEHVSWTLTRNPSDRGDCFAVKMGSRRKYMFDGKPTNFVVHEEVIEVKGEDPVQRQVLEVVHGPVFEREGMTAFVAGMSMYTSDFQGDELL
;
A
#
# COMPACT_ATOMS: atom_id res chain seq x y z
N MET A 1 -1.65 -14.16 13.40
CA MET A 1 -0.70 -13.03 13.47
C MET A 1 0.49 -13.45 14.31
N PRO A 2 1.72 -13.03 13.98
CA PRO A 2 2.90 -13.26 14.83
C PRO A 2 2.71 -12.64 16.23
N TRP A 3 3.39 -13.17 17.25
CA TRP A 3 3.31 -12.69 18.64
C TRP A 3 4.28 -11.54 18.96
N SER A 4 4.90 -10.93 17.95
CA SER A 4 5.91 -9.88 18.08
C SER A 4 5.52 -8.58 17.37
N ASP A 5 6.22 -7.51 17.73
CA ASP A 5 6.23 -6.22 17.02
C ASP A 5 4.85 -5.58 16.87
N TYR A 6 4.59 -4.98 15.71
CA TYR A 6 3.36 -4.25 15.37
C TYR A 6 2.10 -5.13 15.34
N ASN A 7 2.23 -6.45 15.47
CA ASN A 7 1.09 -7.39 15.49
C ASN A 7 0.54 -7.63 16.91
N ARG A 8 1.11 -6.98 17.94
CA ARG A 8 0.60 -7.08 19.31
C ARG A 8 -0.74 -6.36 19.46
N TRP A 9 -1.67 -7.06 20.08
CA TRP A 9 -2.97 -6.53 20.46
C TRP A 9 -2.87 -5.77 21.79
N TYR A 10 -3.63 -4.69 21.88
CA TYR A 10 -3.85 -3.91 23.07
C TYR A 10 -5.35 -3.86 23.35
N GLU A 11 -5.75 -4.38 24.50
CA GLU A 11 -7.13 -4.41 24.96
C GLU A 11 -7.44 -3.13 25.74
N LYS A 12 -8.62 -2.56 25.52
CA LYS A 12 -9.07 -1.35 26.22
C LYS A 12 -10.59 -1.37 26.41
N HIS A 13 -11.00 -0.93 27.60
CA HIS A 13 -12.35 -0.43 27.82
C HIS A 13 -12.31 1.09 27.78
N TYR A 14 -13.06 1.71 26.85
CA TYR A 14 -13.09 3.15 26.67
C TYR A 14 -14.50 3.68 26.87
N ILE A 15 -14.65 4.60 27.83
CA ILE A 15 -15.92 5.16 28.25
C ILE A 15 -15.84 6.68 28.22
N THR A 16 -16.79 7.29 27.51
CA THR A 16 -17.10 8.73 27.53
C THR A 16 -18.63 8.89 27.67
N PRO A 17 -19.16 10.11 27.84
CA PRO A 17 -20.61 10.33 27.78
C PRO A 17 -21.26 9.89 26.46
N GLU A 18 -20.50 9.87 25.36
CA GLU A 18 -20.97 9.56 24.02
C GLU A 18 -20.76 8.10 23.60
N VAL A 19 -19.72 7.43 24.13
CA VAL A 19 -19.37 6.05 23.74
C VAL A 19 -18.93 5.20 24.91
N ASN A 20 -19.32 3.92 24.88
CA ASN A 20 -18.82 2.89 25.76
C ASN A 20 -18.45 1.67 24.91
N ILE A 21 -17.15 1.45 24.72
CA ILE A 21 -16.63 0.42 23.83
C ILE A 21 -15.58 -0.39 24.57
N TYR A 22 -15.74 -1.70 24.54
CA TYR A 22 -14.73 -2.66 24.97
C TYR A 22 -14.19 -3.40 23.77
N GLY A 23 -12.87 -3.57 23.68
CA GLY A 23 -12.29 -4.29 22.56
C GLY A 23 -10.77 -4.25 22.49
N ALA A 24 -10.24 -4.56 21.31
CA ALA A 24 -8.81 -4.58 21.06
C ALA A 24 -8.42 -3.85 19.76
N MET A 25 -7.21 -3.29 19.78
CA MET A 25 -6.56 -2.58 18.67
C MET A 25 -5.09 -3.01 18.58
N THR A 26 -4.40 -2.72 17.48
CA THR A 26 -2.93 -2.88 17.40
C THR A 26 -2.24 -1.57 17.77
N MET A 27 -0.97 -1.65 18.16
CA MET A 27 -0.18 -0.47 18.50
C MET A 27 -0.14 0.52 17.33
N GLY A 28 -0.50 1.78 17.59
CA GLY A 28 -0.54 2.86 16.59
C GLY A 28 -1.88 3.04 15.86
N VAL A 29 -2.85 2.13 16.03
CA VAL A 29 -4.18 2.25 15.42
C VAL A 29 -5.14 2.93 16.40
N PRO A 30 -5.72 4.11 16.07
CA PRO A 30 -6.58 4.86 16.99
C PRO A 30 -8.05 4.38 16.99
N LEU A 31 -8.30 3.13 16.60
CA LEU A 31 -9.64 2.55 16.40
C LEU A 31 -9.70 1.11 16.92
N PHE A 32 -10.86 0.72 17.48
CA PHE A 32 -11.14 -0.65 17.90
C PHE A 32 -11.38 -1.56 16.68
N LEU A 33 -10.40 -2.40 16.36
CA LEU A 33 -10.50 -3.36 15.24
C LEU A 33 -11.44 -4.53 15.57
N PHE A 34 -11.48 -4.92 16.84
CA PHE A 34 -12.50 -5.80 17.40
C PHE A 34 -13.15 -5.05 18.54
N GLY A 35 -14.48 -5.09 18.62
CA GLY A 35 -15.15 -4.32 19.64
C GLY A 35 -16.59 -4.74 19.87
N THR A 36 -17.07 -4.34 21.02
CA THR A 36 -18.48 -4.42 21.39
C THR A 36 -18.87 -3.15 22.14
N SER A 37 -20.09 -2.68 21.87
CA SER A 37 -20.81 -1.68 22.65
C SER A 37 -22.11 -2.28 23.17
N GLU A 38 -22.94 -1.45 23.81
CA GLU A 38 -24.29 -1.81 24.22
C GLU A 38 -25.22 -2.14 23.04
N HIS A 39 -24.86 -1.73 21.82
CA HIS A 39 -25.73 -1.82 20.66
C HIS A 39 -25.25 -2.79 19.59
N VAL A 40 -23.93 -2.99 19.45
CA VAL A 40 -23.36 -3.80 18.38
C VAL A 40 -22.01 -4.39 18.76
N SER A 41 -21.69 -5.54 18.18
CA SER A 41 -20.36 -6.12 18.22
C SER A 41 -19.85 -6.32 16.79
N TRP A 42 -18.55 -6.15 16.57
CA TRP A 42 -17.91 -6.36 15.27
C TRP A 42 -16.57 -7.08 15.44
N THR A 43 -16.18 -7.77 14.38
CA THR A 43 -14.90 -8.44 14.29
C THR A 43 -14.38 -8.43 12.86
N LEU A 44 -13.10 -8.73 12.69
CA LEU A 44 -12.42 -8.78 11.40
C LEU A 44 -11.73 -10.13 11.25
N THR A 45 -11.87 -10.74 10.09
CA THR A 45 -11.05 -11.87 9.68
C THR A 45 -10.32 -11.51 8.38
N ARG A 46 -9.20 -12.19 8.13
CA ARG A 46 -8.46 -11.95 6.90
C ARG A 46 -9.24 -12.55 5.73
N ASN A 47 -9.67 -11.70 4.81
CA ASN A 47 -10.08 -12.11 3.48
C ASN A 47 -8.95 -11.77 2.49
N PRO A 48 -8.26 -12.75 1.87
CA PRO A 48 -7.24 -12.51 0.85
C PRO A 48 -7.87 -12.04 -0.46
N SER A 49 -8.45 -10.85 -0.46
CA SER A 49 -8.90 -10.21 -1.68
C SER A 49 -7.70 -9.84 -2.54
N ASP A 50 -7.78 -10.17 -3.82
CA ASP A 50 -6.85 -9.68 -4.82
C ASP A 50 -7.08 -8.18 -5.02
N ARG A 51 -6.09 -7.36 -4.62
CA ARG A 51 -6.16 -5.88 -4.67
C ARG A 51 -4.96 -5.25 -5.34
N GLY A 52 -4.05 -6.07 -5.84
CA GLY A 52 -2.84 -5.57 -6.44
C GLY A 52 -2.22 -6.59 -7.38
N ASP A 53 -1.77 -6.08 -8.52
CA ASP A 53 -1.15 -6.83 -9.59
C ASP A 53 0.33 -6.50 -9.67
N CYS A 54 1.13 -7.50 -10.05
CA CYS A 54 2.51 -7.30 -10.46
C CYS A 54 2.59 -7.34 -11.98
N PHE A 55 2.93 -6.21 -12.61
CA PHE A 55 3.10 -6.14 -14.05
C PHE A 55 4.57 -6.30 -14.43
N ALA A 56 4.83 -7.14 -15.44
CA ALA A 56 6.12 -7.19 -16.12
C ALA A 56 6.07 -6.29 -17.37
N VAL A 57 6.71 -5.13 -17.28
CA VAL A 57 6.72 -4.13 -18.35
C VAL A 57 8.02 -4.24 -19.15
N LYS A 58 7.89 -4.26 -20.48
CA LYS A 58 9.05 -4.28 -21.38
C LYS A 58 9.71 -2.91 -21.46
N MET A 59 11.03 -2.88 -21.35
CA MET A 59 11.82 -1.68 -21.55
C MET A 59 11.97 -1.36 -23.05
N GLY A 60 11.73 -0.10 -23.44
CA GLY A 60 12.04 0.39 -24.79
C GLY A 60 13.44 0.98 -24.89
N SER A 61 14.00 1.44 -23.77
CA SER A 61 15.39 1.89 -23.60
C SER A 61 15.70 2.02 -22.11
N ARG A 62 16.90 2.45 -21.71
CA ARG A 62 17.22 2.71 -20.30
C ARG A 62 16.28 3.73 -19.62
N ARG A 63 15.70 4.67 -20.39
CA ARG A 63 14.87 5.77 -19.90
C ARG A 63 13.40 5.68 -20.31
N LYS A 64 13.00 4.63 -21.05
CA LYS A 64 11.63 4.48 -21.55
C LYS A 64 11.12 3.06 -21.39
N TYR A 65 9.85 2.91 -21.08
CA TYR A 65 9.14 1.64 -21.12
C TYR A 65 8.22 1.57 -22.33
N MET A 66 7.73 0.39 -22.68
CA MET A 66 6.75 0.21 -23.74
C MET A 66 5.34 0.22 -23.15
N PHE A 67 4.46 1.03 -23.70
CA PHE A 67 3.04 1.08 -23.37
C PHE A 67 2.23 1.20 -24.66
N ASP A 68 1.25 0.33 -24.88
CA ASP A 68 0.44 0.27 -26.10
C ASP A 68 1.27 0.34 -27.40
N GLY A 69 2.37 -0.41 -27.43
CA GLY A 69 3.29 -0.46 -28.58
C GLY A 69 4.18 0.78 -28.76
N LYS A 70 4.10 1.78 -27.87
CA LYS A 70 4.85 3.03 -27.96
C LYS A 70 5.89 3.18 -26.83
N PRO A 71 7.11 3.67 -27.12
CA PRO A 71 8.06 4.03 -26.08
C PRO A 71 7.60 5.25 -25.28
N THR A 72 7.35 5.06 -24.00
CA THR A 72 6.80 6.05 -23.05
C THR A 72 7.83 6.36 -21.96
N ASN A 73 7.89 7.62 -21.52
CA ASN A 73 8.80 8.05 -20.46
C ASN A 73 8.28 7.61 -19.09
N PHE A 74 9.19 7.28 -18.18
CA PHE A 74 8.83 7.17 -16.76
C PHE A 74 8.49 8.54 -16.18
N VAL A 75 7.58 8.57 -15.21
CA VAL A 75 7.57 9.64 -14.21
C VAL A 75 8.71 9.34 -13.24
N VAL A 76 9.52 10.35 -12.92
CA VAL A 76 10.71 10.20 -12.07
C VAL A 76 10.52 11.07 -10.84
N HIS A 77 10.52 10.44 -9.68
CA HIS A 77 10.52 11.11 -8.38
C HIS A 77 11.91 10.99 -7.78
N GLU A 78 12.51 12.13 -7.43
CA GLU A 78 13.81 12.20 -6.76
C GLU A 78 13.56 12.26 -5.25
N GLU A 79 13.92 11.21 -4.53
CA GLU A 79 13.68 11.06 -3.09
C GLU A 79 14.99 11.13 -2.32
N VAL A 80 15.00 11.92 -1.24
CA VAL A 80 16.13 11.99 -0.30
C VAL A 80 15.73 11.24 0.98
N ILE A 81 16.47 10.19 1.31
CA ILE A 81 16.24 9.39 2.52
C ILE A 81 17.33 9.73 3.53
N GLU A 82 16.93 10.42 4.61
CA GLU A 82 17.82 10.73 5.73
C GLU A 82 18.18 9.45 6.49
N VAL A 83 19.48 9.20 6.68
CA VAL A 83 20.00 8.02 7.38
C VAL A 83 20.66 8.44 8.68
N LYS A 84 20.25 7.83 9.80
CA LYS A 84 20.76 8.20 11.12
C LYS A 84 22.25 7.86 11.23
N GLY A 85 23.09 8.89 11.33
CA GLY A 85 24.53 8.74 11.53
C GLY A 85 25.34 8.50 10.25
N GLU A 86 24.70 8.59 9.08
CA GLU A 86 25.31 8.44 7.76
C GLU A 86 24.85 9.58 6.84
N ASP A 87 25.44 9.67 5.65
CA ASP A 87 25.00 10.64 4.64
C ASP A 87 23.61 10.27 4.07
N PRO A 88 22.78 11.26 3.68
CA PRO A 88 21.49 11.00 3.08
C PRO A 88 21.61 10.20 1.77
N VAL A 89 20.68 9.27 1.56
CA VAL A 89 20.64 8.44 0.36
C VAL A 89 19.71 9.07 -0.67
N GLN A 90 20.25 9.41 -1.83
CA GLN A 90 19.48 9.86 -3.00
C GLN A 90 18.94 8.65 -3.76
N ARG A 91 17.62 8.61 -4.01
CA ARG A 91 16.97 7.50 -4.73
C ARG A 91 15.98 8.01 -5.76
N GLN A 92 16.11 7.52 -6.99
CA GLN A 92 15.08 7.69 -8.02
C GLN A 92 14.00 6.62 -7.88
N VAL A 93 12.76 7.06 -7.71
CA VAL A 93 11.56 6.22 -7.83
C VAL A 93 10.98 6.45 -9.21
N LEU A 94 10.87 5.36 -9.97
CA LEU A 94 10.37 5.40 -11.35
C LEU A 94 8.96 4.87 -11.38
N GLU A 95 8.07 5.59 -12.02
CA GLU A 95 6.66 5.24 -12.10
C GLU A 95 6.23 5.12 -13.57
N VAL A 96 5.43 4.09 -13.83
CA VAL A 96 4.72 3.89 -15.09
C VAL A 96 3.22 4.07 -14.84
N VAL A 97 2.41 4.05 -15.89
CA VAL A 97 0.95 4.20 -15.78
C VAL A 97 0.27 3.26 -14.77
N HIS A 98 0.80 2.06 -14.55
CA HIS A 98 0.24 1.09 -13.60
C HIS A 98 0.72 1.29 -12.16
N GLY A 99 1.76 2.10 -11.92
CA GLY A 99 2.34 2.34 -10.60
C GLY A 99 3.86 2.34 -10.55
N PRO A 100 4.45 2.30 -9.34
CA PRO A 100 5.89 2.36 -9.14
C PRO A 100 6.60 1.07 -9.60
N VAL A 101 7.75 1.26 -10.24
CA VAL A 101 8.71 0.20 -10.56
C VAL A 101 9.48 -0.13 -9.29
N PHE A 102 9.38 -1.37 -8.80
CA PHE A 102 10.13 -1.82 -7.63
C PHE A 102 11.39 -2.60 -8.00
N GLU A 103 11.45 -3.20 -9.20
CA GLU A 103 12.59 -4.00 -9.66
C GLU A 103 12.79 -3.92 -11.17
N ARG A 104 14.04 -4.13 -11.61
CA ARG A 104 14.41 -4.23 -13.03
C ARG A 104 15.39 -5.37 -13.24
N GLU A 105 15.09 -6.23 -14.21
CA GLU A 105 15.95 -7.32 -14.64
C GLU A 105 16.09 -7.29 -16.17
N GLY A 106 17.30 -7.00 -16.64
CA GLY A 106 17.59 -6.87 -18.08
C GLY A 106 16.67 -5.84 -18.75
N MET A 107 15.81 -6.32 -19.65
CA MET A 107 14.86 -5.51 -20.42
C MET A 107 13.42 -5.56 -19.88
N THR A 108 13.26 -5.97 -18.62
CA THR A 108 11.97 -6.06 -17.93
C THR A 108 12.00 -5.19 -16.67
N ALA A 109 10.91 -4.46 -16.42
CA ALA A 109 10.65 -3.75 -15.18
C ALA A 109 9.42 -4.35 -14.49
N PHE A 110 9.52 -4.62 -13.19
CA PHE A 110 8.42 -5.12 -12.37
C PHE A 110 7.75 -3.96 -11.64
N VAL A 111 6.43 -3.92 -11.74
CA VAL A 111 5.61 -2.77 -11.31
C VAL A 111 4.53 -3.27 -10.37
N ALA A 112 4.37 -2.56 -9.25
CA ALA A 112 3.28 -2.82 -8.31
C ALA A 112 2.08 -1.93 -8.68
N GLY A 113 1.03 -2.52 -9.23
CA GLY A 113 -0.26 -1.87 -9.36
C GLY A 113 -1.14 -2.22 -8.17
N MET A 114 -1.76 -1.23 -7.56
CA MET A 114 -2.70 -1.44 -6.46
C MET A 114 -4.00 -0.72 -6.80
N SER A 115 -5.12 -1.31 -6.40
CA SER A 115 -6.46 -0.74 -6.62
C SER A 115 -6.66 0.64 -5.96
N MET A 116 -5.76 1.05 -5.07
CA MET A 116 -5.77 2.36 -4.39
C MET A 116 -4.87 3.41 -5.05
N TYR A 117 -4.09 3.05 -6.08
CA TYR A 117 -3.15 3.96 -6.74
C TYR A 117 -3.75 4.73 -7.92
N THR A 118 -4.93 4.35 -8.40
CA THR A 118 -5.61 5.06 -9.48
C THR A 118 -6.60 6.08 -8.92
N SER A 119 -6.27 7.38 -9.00
CA SER A 119 -7.26 8.45 -8.80
C SER A 119 -8.32 8.49 -9.90
N ASP A 120 -8.05 7.83 -11.03
CA ASP A 120 -8.80 7.98 -12.29
C ASP A 120 -9.51 6.69 -12.73
N PHE A 121 -9.76 5.73 -11.82
CA PHE A 121 -10.58 4.56 -12.16
C PHE A 121 -12.06 4.99 -12.29
N GLN A 122 -12.43 5.43 -13.49
CA GLN A 122 -13.83 5.42 -13.93
C GLN A 122 -14.21 3.96 -14.10
N GLY A 123 -14.86 3.40 -13.07
CA GLY A 123 -15.45 2.08 -13.15
C GLY A 123 -16.58 2.13 -14.16
N ASP A 124 -16.31 1.72 -15.40
CA ASP A 124 -17.32 1.27 -16.33
C ASP A 124 -16.77 0.11 -17.17
N GLU A 125 -17.64 -0.91 -17.28
CA GLU A 125 -17.56 -2.10 -18.12
C GLU A 125 -16.51 -3.16 -17.78
N LEU A 126 -16.85 -4.06 -16.85
CA LEU A 126 -16.71 -5.52 -17.04
C LEU A 126 -17.64 -6.24 -16.02
N LEU A 127 -18.91 -6.39 -16.40
CA LEU A 127 -19.78 -7.53 -16.05
C LEU A 127 -20.47 -8.01 -17.33
#